data_AF-A0A3D4UU57-F1
#
_entry.id   AF-A0A3D4UU57-F1
#
_cell.length_a   1.000
_cell.length_b   1.000
_cell.length_c   1.000
_cell.angle_alpha   90.00
_cell.angle_beta   90.00
_cell.angle_gamma   90.00
#
_symmetry.space_group_name_H-M   'P 1'
#
loop_
_entity.id
_entity.type
_entity.pdbx_description
1 polymer ?
#
loop_
_entity_poly.entity_id
_entity_poly.type
_entity_poly.pdbx_seq_one_letter_code
_entity_poly.pdbx_strand_id
1 'polypeptide(L)' 'HFKELFALDGLPTNLSDEDIGRRNTIANLLEEWELLEVVDTEKSEDPLTPISKIKILPYREKDEWELCPKYHIGKKK' A
#
# COMPACT_ATOMS: atom_id res chain seq x y z
N HIS A 1 1.66 -0.40 -5.06
CA HIS A 1 0.25 0.02 -4.90
C HIS A 1 -0.63 -0.75 -5.89
N PHE A 2 -1.90 -1.06 -5.57
CA PHE A 2 -2.73 -1.92 -6.43
C PHE A 2 -2.97 -1.36 -7.85
N LYS A 3 -2.98 -0.04 -7.99
CA LYS A 3 -3.08 0.65 -9.28
C LYS A 3 -1.86 0.47 -10.18
N GLU A 4 -0.67 0.26 -9.60
CA GLU A 4 0.53 -0.10 -10.37
C GLU A 4 0.40 -1.52 -10.91
N LEU A 5 -0.24 -2.43 -10.15
CA LEU A 5 -0.52 -3.80 -10.63
C LEU A 5 -1.52 -3.79 -11.80
N PHE A 6 -2.55 -2.93 -11.75
CA PHE A 6 -3.43 -2.71 -12.91
C PHE A 6 -2.66 -2.25 -14.14
N ALA A 7 -1.70 -1.32 -13.99
CA ALA A 7 -0.88 -0.87 -15.12
C ALA A 7 -0.04 -2.02 -15.71
N LEU A 8 0.55 -2.86 -14.85
CA LEU A 8 1.32 -4.04 -15.26
C LEU A 8 0.48 -5.06 -16.03
N ASP A 9 -0.81 -5.19 -15.68
CA ASP A 9 -1.76 -6.06 -16.37
C ASP A 9 -2.38 -5.41 -17.63
N GLY A 10 -1.98 -4.18 -17.98
CA GLY A 10 -2.56 -3.43 -19.10
C GLY A 10 -4.00 -2.97 -18.88
N LEU A 11 -4.47 -2.95 -17.63
CA LEU A 11 -5.79 -2.47 -17.26
C LEU A 11 -5.81 -0.94 -17.10
N PRO A 12 -6.94 -0.28 -17.42
CA PRO A 12 -7.09 1.15 -17.16
C PRO A 12 -6.87 1.47 -15.69
N THR A 13 -5.98 2.42 -15.43
CA THR A 13 -5.63 2.84 -14.07
C THR A 13 -5.18 4.30 -14.10
N ASN A 14 -5.36 4.98 -12.98
CA ASN A 14 -4.89 6.35 -12.80
C ASN A 14 -4.23 6.46 -11.43
N LEU A 15 -2.90 6.40 -11.41
CA LEU A 15 -2.09 6.54 -10.21
C LEU A 15 -1.93 8.03 -9.88
N SER A 16 -2.37 8.46 -8.70
CA SER A 16 -2.21 9.83 -8.23
C SER A 16 -1.07 9.96 -7.20
N ASP A 17 -0.66 11.19 -6.93
CA ASP A 17 0.32 11.49 -5.87
C ASP A 17 -0.17 11.01 -4.49
N GLU A 18 -1.49 10.99 -4.23
CA GLU A 18 -2.04 10.42 -3.00
C GLU A 18 -1.86 8.89 -2.93
N ASP A 19 -1.97 8.18 -4.06
CA ASP A 19 -1.71 6.73 -4.10
C ASP A 19 -0.22 6.43 -3.85
N ILE A 20 0.67 7.24 -4.46
CA ILE A 20 2.12 7.16 -4.24
C ILE A 20 2.44 7.49 -2.78
N GLY A 21 1.84 8.54 -2.23
CA GLY A 21 2.03 8.96 -0.85
C GLY A 21 1.60 7.89 0.15
N ARG A 22 0.47 7.21 -0.10
CA ARG A 22 0.05 6.06 0.72
C ARG A 22 1.03 4.90 0.63
N ARG A 23 1.55 4.58 -0.55
CA ARG A 23 2.55 3.52 -0.75
C ARG A 23 3.83 3.84 0.03
N ASN A 24 4.32 5.07 -0.10
CA ASN A 24 5.55 5.53 0.55
C ASN A 24 5.42 5.53 2.07
N THR A 25 4.32 6.09 2.63
CA THR A 25 4.06 6.04 4.08
C THR A 25 4.02 4.60 4.61
N ILE A 26 3.41 3.67 3.87
CA ILE A 26 3.38 2.25 4.28
C ILE A 26 4.76 1.62 4.23
N ALA A 27 5.56 1.88 3.19
CA ALA A 27 6.92 1.35 3.06
C ALA A 27 7.81 1.84 4.20
N ASN A 28 7.83 3.14 4.46
CA ASN A 28 8.62 3.75 5.54
C ASN A 28 8.18 3.21 6.91
N LEU A 29 6.88 3.04 7.16
CA LEU A 29 6.40 2.46 8.41
C LEU A 29 6.85 1.00 8.61
N LEU A 30 6.85 0.20 7.54
CA LEU A 30 7.31 -1.19 7.60
C LEU A 30 8.83 -1.27 7.82
N GLU A 31 9.59 -0.32 7.29
CA GLU A 31 11.02 -0.15 7.56
C GLU A 31 11.29 0.26 9.02
N GLU A 32 10.53 1.24 9.56
CA GLU A 32 10.59 1.63 10.98
C GLU A 32 10.29 0.47 11.93
N TRP A 33 9.50 -0.51 11.49
CA TRP A 33 9.21 -1.74 12.24
C TRP A 33 10.19 -2.88 11.97
N GLU A 34 11.25 -2.63 11.21
CA GLU A 34 12.29 -3.60 10.84
C GLU A 34 11.73 -4.83 10.09
N LEU A 35 10.61 -4.66 9.37
CA LEU A 35 9.98 -5.73 8.58
C LEU A 35 10.49 -5.78 7.14
N LEU A 36 11.14 -4.72 6.67
CA LEU A 36 11.80 -4.60 5.38
C LEU A 36 12.91 -3.53 5.43
N GLU A 37 13.70 -3.45 4.37
CA GLU A 37 14.68 -2.37 4.15
C GLU A 37 14.38 -1.70 2.80
N VAL A 38 14.27 -0.37 2.79
CA VAL A 38 14.09 0.43 1.58
C VAL A 38 15.46 0.68 0.96
N VAL A 39 15.69 0.09 -0.22
CA VAL A 39 16.99 0.16 -0.91
C VAL A 39 17.41 1.59 -1.28
N ASP A 40 16.45 2.45 -1.58
CA ASP A 40 16.68 3.84 -2.00
C ASP A 40 15.68 4.75 -1.29
N THR A 41 16.09 5.24 -0.12
CA THR A 41 15.22 5.98 0.81
C THR A 41 14.70 7.29 0.21
N GLU A 42 15.48 7.95 -0.65
CA GLU A 42 15.10 9.21 -1.30
C GLU A 42 13.82 9.05 -2.15
N LYS A 43 13.54 7.85 -2.66
CA LYS A 43 12.34 7.58 -3.49
C LYS A 43 11.05 7.47 -2.70
N SER A 44 11.11 7.33 -1.38
CA SER A 44 9.94 7.23 -0.50
C SER A 44 9.80 8.42 0.46
N GLU A 45 10.66 9.44 0.36
CA GLU A 45 10.59 10.64 1.19
C GLU A 45 9.42 11.56 0.85
N ASP A 46 9.06 11.68 -0.44
CA ASP A 46 7.92 12.47 -0.92
C ASP A 46 7.33 11.84 -2.21
N PRO A 47 6.00 11.86 -2.43
CA PRO A 47 4.96 12.33 -1.51
C PRO A 47 4.76 11.41 -0.31
N LEU A 48 4.18 11.95 0.76
CA LEU A 48 3.69 11.21 1.93
C LEU A 48 2.23 11.51 2.20
N THR A 49 1.53 10.55 2.80
CA THR A 49 0.16 10.72 3.29
C THR A 49 0.11 10.64 4.81
N PRO A 50 -0.72 11.46 5.50
CA PRO A 50 -0.86 11.38 6.94
C PRO A 50 -1.28 9.98 7.41
N ILE A 51 -0.64 9.46 8.46
CA ILE A 51 -0.93 8.15 9.04
C ILE A 51 -2.39 8.03 9.50
N SER A 52 -3.05 9.14 9.84
CA SER A 52 -4.47 9.18 10.18
C SER A 52 -5.41 8.69 9.06
N LYS A 53 -4.94 8.66 7.81
CA LYS A 53 -5.66 8.09 6.66
C LYS A 53 -5.39 6.58 6.45
N ILE A 54 -4.60 5.95 7.32
CA ILE A 54 -4.23 4.53 7.28
C ILE A 54 -4.70 3.87 8.57
N LYS A 55 -5.54 2.85 8.44
CA LYS A 55 -6.01 2.04 9.58
C LYS A 55 -5.09 0.84 9.75
N ILE A 56 -4.46 0.72 10.92
CA ILE A 56 -3.71 -0.45 11.34
C ILE A 56 -4.57 -1.21 12.34
N LEU A 57 -4.74 -2.50 12.14
CA LEU A 57 -5.53 -3.37 13.00
C LEU A 57 -4.59 -4.28 13.79
N PRO A 58 -4.73 -4.37 15.13
CA PRO A 58 -4.09 -5.42 15.91
C PRO A 58 -4.52 -6.80 15.41
N TYR A 59 -3.59 -7.75 15.39
CA TYR A 59 -3.89 -9.12 14.91
C TYR A 59 -5.10 -9.76 15.62
N ARG A 60 -5.26 -9.51 16.93
CA ARG A 60 -6.38 -10.02 17.73
C ARG A 60 -7.77 -9.53 17.28
N GLU A 61 -7.85 -8.41 16.56
CA GLU A 61 -9.12 -7.84 16.07
C GLU A 61 -9.42 -8.31 14.64
N LYS A 62 -8.52 -9.06 13.99
CA LYS A 62 -8.65 -9.42 12.57
C LYS A 62 -9.99 -10.08 12.24
N ASP A 63 -10.50 -10.95 13.10
CA ASP A 63 -11.74 -11.70 12.86
C ASP A 63 -13.00 -10.83 12.99
N GLU A 64 -12.89 -9.61 13.52
CA GLU A 64 -13.97 -8.63 13.58
C GLU A 64 -14.11 -7.83 12.27
N TRP A 65 -13.17 -8.00 11.33
CA TRP A 65 -13.08 -7.22 10.11
C TRP A 65 -13.13 -8.09 8.85
N GLU A 66 -13.88 -7.63 7.85
CA GLU A 66 -13.77 -8.16 6.50
C GLU A 66 -12.58 -7.51 5.78
N LEU A 67 -11.58 -8.31 5.41
CA LEU A 67 -10.40 -7.84 4.68
C LEU A 67 -10.65 -7.86 3.17
N CYS A 68 -10.89 -6.68 2.58
CA CYS A 68 -11.24 -6.53 1.17
C CYS A 68 -10.03 -6.04 0.33
N PRO A 69 -9.30 -6.93 -0.38
CA PRO A 69 -8.20 -6.50 -1.24
C PRO A 69 -8.73 -5.77 -2.49
N LYS A 70 -8.09 -4.64 -2.83
CA LYS A 70 -8.46 -3.84 -4.02
C LYS A 70 -8.02 -4.46 -5.35
N TYR A 71 -7.07 -5.39 -5.29
CA TYR A 71 -6.57 -6.12 -6.45
C TYR A 71 -6.53 -7.60 -6.13
N HIS A 72 -6.96 -8.42 -7.09
CA HIS A 72 -6.95 -9.87 -6.99
C HIS A 72 -6.02 -10.38 -8.09
N ILE A 73 -5.00 -11.16 -7.70
CA ILE A 73 -4.11 -11.81 -8.67
C ILE A 73 -4.89 -12.96 -9.32
N GLY A 74 -5.05 -12.91 -10.64
CA GLY A 74 -5.73 -13.93 -11.43
C GLY A 74 -7.23 -13.66 -11.66
N LYS A 75 -7.79 -14.32 -12.68
CA LYS A 75 -9.24 -14.26 -12.94
C LYS A 75 -9.97 -14.89 -11.75
N LYS A 76 -10.94 -14.17 -11.15
CA LYS A 76 -11.97 -14.81 -10.33
C LYS A 76 -12.60 -15.91 -11.19
N LYS A 77 -12.49 -17.16 -10.74
CA LYS A 77 -13.30 -18.26 -11.28
C LYS A 77 -14.76 -18.03 -10.90
#